data_AF-A0A6G7KA25-F1
#
_entry.id   AF-A0A6G7KA25-F1
#
_cell.length_a   1.000
_cell.length_b   1.000
_cell.length_c   1.000
_cell.angle_alpha   90.00
_cell.angle_beta   90.00
_cell.angle_gamma   90.00
#
_symmetry.space_group_name_H-M   'P 1'
#
loop_
_entity.id
_entity.type
_entity.pdbx_description
1 polymer ?
#
loop_
_entity_poly.entity_id
_entity_poly.type
_entity_poly.pdbx_seq_one_letter_code
_entity_poly.pdbx_strand_id
1 'polypeptide(L)'
;MRKVWNAITKPEKLSQWFDNESIWEMDKFEEGKTATVTLLPNEKNELEEKTVVTVTIEHILPFMEFHFVDENKEEFAAFRLKEETGIRVFLKSEGFSDSLEKLKALVEKK
;
A
#
# COMPACT_ATOMS: atom_id res chain seq x y z
N MET A 1 -1.33 12.92 10.98
CA MET A 1 -0.54 12.55 9.79
C MET A 1 0.42 11.37 10.00
N ARG A 2 1.35 11.40 10.97
CA ARG A 2 2.38 10.35 11.18
C ARG A 2 1.84 8.91 11.34
N LYS A 3 0.72 8.73 12.05
CA LYS A 3 0.08 7.40 12.23
C LYS A 3 -0.39 6.82 10.88
N VAL A 4 -1.02 7.65 10.05
CA VAL A 4 -1.47 7.28 8.70
C VAL A 4 -0.28 6.97 7.80
N TRP A 5 0.74 7.84 7.80
CA TRP A 5 1.95 7.63 7.01
C TRP A 5 2.63 6.31 7.36
N ASN A 6 2.78 6.00 8.65
CA ASN A 6 3.33 4.71 9.08
C ASN A 6 2.46 3.52 8.66
N ALA A 7 1.14 3.68 8.60
CA ALA A 7 0.24 2.60 8.20
C ALA A 7 0.35 2.24 6.71
N ILE A 8 0.75 3.20 5.87
CA ILE A 8 0.89 3.03 4.42
C ILE A 8 2.34 2.83 3.95
N THR A 9 3.34 3.04 4.82
CA THR A 9 4.77 2.90 4.46
C THR A 9 5.48 1.74 5.16
N LYS A 10 4.89 1.18 6.22
CA LYS A 10 5.48 0.03 6.92
C LYS A 10 4.93 -1.28 6.37
N PRO A 11 5.79 -2.26 6.02
CA PRO A 11 5.36 -3.55 5.47
C PRO A 11 4.42 -4.30 6.42
N GLU A 12 4.74 -4.32 7.72
CA GLU A 12 3.92 -4.92 8.78
C GLU A 12 2.49 -4.31 8.88
N LYS A 13 2.32 -3.06 8.44
CA LYS A 13 1.04 -2.35 8.49
C LYS A 13 0.30 -2.48 7.17
N LEU A 14 0.99 -2.36 6.03
CA LEU A 14 0.43 -2.61 4.71
C LEU A 14 -0.22 -4.00 4.64
N SER A 15 0.46 -5.02 5.15
CA SER A 15 -0.04 -6.40 5.23
C SER A 15 -1.31 -6.58 6.07
N GLN A 16 -1.69 -5.58 6.89
CA GLN A 16 -2.90 -5.67 7.73
C GLN A 16 -4.15 -5.10 7.07
N TRP A 17 -4.00 -4.29 6.02
CA TRP A 17 -5.14 -3.57 5.45
C TRP A 17 -5.17 -3.53 3.93
N PHE A 18 -4.02 -3.53 3.25
CA PHE A 18 -3.91 -3.30 1.80
C PHE A 18 -4.70 -4.34 1.01
N ASP A 19 -4.58 -5.60 1.42
CA ASP A 19 -5.41 -6.69 1.00
C ASP A 19 -5.54 -7.68 2.18
N ASN A 20 -6.64 -8.45 2.24
CA ASN A 20 -6.96 -9.27 3.42
C ASN A 20 -5.88 -10.32 3.75
N GLU A 21 -5.09 -10.69 2.76
CA GLU A 21 -4.11 -11.77 2.88
C GLU A 21 -2.76 -11.42 2.23
N SER A 22 -2.58 -10.19 1.71
CA SER A 22 -1.28 -9.82 1.15
C SER A 22 -0.20 -9.74 2.21
N ILE A 23 0.98 -10.26 1.90
CA ILE A 23 2.19 -10.10 2.72
C ILE A 23 3.11 -9.13 2.01
N TRP A 24 3.43 -8.04 2.69
CA TRP A 24 4.39 -7.04 2.23
C TRP A 24 5.71 -7.21 2.98
N GLU A 25 6.80 -7.28 2.24
CA GLU A 25 8.16 -7.36 2.76
C GLU A 25 9.01 -6.26 2.13
N MET A 26 9.72 -5.50 2.95
CA MET A 26 10.54 -4.38 2.51
C MET A 26 11.56 -4.03 3.58
N ASP A 27 12.84 -4.02 3.20
CA ASP A 27 13.93 -3.67 4.13
C ASP A 27 13.94 -2.19 4.50
N LYS A 28 13.70 -1.32 3.50
CA LYS A 28 13.73 0.13 3.69
C LYS A 28 12.75 0.82 2.74
N PHE A 29 11.94 1.71 3.31
CA PHE A 29 11.09 2.60 2.54
C PHE A 29 11.91 3.80 2.05
N GLU A 30 12.46 3.70 0.84
CA GLU A 30 13.33 4.70 0.21
C GLU A 30 13.18 4.63 -1.31
N GLU A 31 13.33 5.77 -2.00
CA GLU A 31 13.27 5.84 -3.46
C GLU A 31 14.31 4.92 -4.11
N GLY A 32 13.92 4.20 -5.16
CA GLY A 32 14.70 3.18 -5.84
C GLY A 32 14.82 1.85 -5.11
N LYS A 33 14.24 1.68 -3.91
CA LYS A 33 14.18 0.40 -3.20
C LYS A 33 12.95 -0.39 -3.60
N THR A 34 13.06 -1.70 -3.47
CA THR A 34 12.00 -2.64 -3.82
C THR A 34 11.28 -3.16 -2.58
N ALA A 35 10.01 -3.48 -2.75
CA ALA A 35 9.21 -4.28 -1.82
C ALA A 35 8.73 -5.54 -2.55
N THR A 36 8.65 -6.64 -1.82
CA THR A 36 8.04 -7.88 -2.30
C THR A 36 6.61 -7.96 -1.75
N VAL A 37 5.65 -8.18 -2.64
CA VAL A 37 4.24 -8.32 -2.32
C VAL A 37 3.81 -9.72 -2.69
N THR A 38 3.46 -10.53 -1.71
CA THR A 38 2.82 -11.83 -1.94
C THR A 38 1.32 -11.60 -1.90
N LEU A 39 0.66 -11.74 -3.05
CA LEU A 39 -0.79 -11.71 -3.21
C LEU A 39 -1.34 -13.12 -3.10
N LEU A 40 -2.32 -13.32 -2.22
CA LEU A 40 -3.03 -14.59 -2.07
C LEU A 40 -4.37 -14.54 -2.83
N PRO A 41 -4.80 -15.66 -3.44
CA PRO A 41 -6.12 -15.82 -4.03
C PRO A 41 -7.24 -15.31 -3.13
N ASN A 42 -8.02 -14.34 -3.61
CA ASN A 42 -9.22 -13.90 -2.92
C ASN A 42 -10.29 -13.40 -3.89
N GLU A 43 -11.50 -13.14 -3.36
CA GLU A 43 -12.65 -12.68 -4.14
C GLU A 43 -12.45 -11.33 -4.86
N LYS A 44 -11.37 -10.59 -4.55
CA LYS A 44 -11.09 -9.27 -5.12
C LYS A 44 -10.02 -9.25 -6.20
N ASN A 45 -9.11 -10.23 -6.21
CA ASN A 45 -7.99 -10.26 -7.14
C ASN A 45 -8.07 -11.37 -8.19
N GLU A 46 -9.10 -12.23 -8.11
CA GLU A 46 -9.39 -13.32 -9.07
C GLU A 46 -8.20 -14.26 -9.33
N LEU A 47 -7.20 -14.26 -8.44
CA LEU A 47 -6.02 -15.12 -8.58
C LEU A 47 -6.41 -16.55 -8.26
N GLU A 48 -6.02 -17.50 -9.11
CA GLU A 48 -6.19 -18.94 -8.84
C GLU A 48 -5.09 -19.48 -7.90
N GLU A 49 -3.91 -18.86 -7.93
CA GLU A 49 -2.74 -19.25 -7.14
C GLU A 49 -2.04 -18.02 -6.53
N LYS A 50 -1.24 -18.27 -5.47
CA LYS A 50 -0.42 -17.22 -4.86
C LYS A 50 0.53 -16.61 -5.89
N THR A 51 0.61 -15.30 -5.92
CA THR A 51 1.47 -14.56 -6.85
C THR A 51 2.41 -13.66 -6.06
N VAL A 52 3.70 -13.70 -6.40
CA VAL A 52 4.71 -12.83 -5.80
C VAL A 52 5.08 -11.77 -6.81
N VAL A 53 4.87 -10.51 -6.44
CA VAL A 53 5.18 -9.33 -7.26
C VAL A 53 6.30 -8.56 -6.57
N THR A 54 7.30 -8.12 -7.35
CA THR A 54 8.29 -7.17 -6.85
C THR A 54 7.94 -5.79 -7.37
N VAL A 55 7.81 -4.83 -6.46
CA VAL A 55 7.50 -3.44 -6.79
C VAL A 55 8.61 -2.51 -6.36
N THR A 56 8.85 -1.45 -7.12
CA THR A 56 9.87 -0.43 -6.82
C THR A 56 9.18 0.85 -6.34
N ILE A 57 9.74 1.49 -5.33
CA ILE A 57 9.31 2.83 -4.91
C ILE A 57 10.03 3.85 -5.78
N GLU A 58 9.34 4.49 -6.72
CA GLU A 58 10.00 5.43 -7.62
C GLU A 58 10.09 6.85 -7.05
N HIS A 59 9.05 7.33 -6.37
CA HIS A 59 9.02 8.68 -5.82
C HIS A 59 8.41 8.71 -4.41
N ILE A 60 9.02 9.47 -3.50
CA ILE A 60 8.49 9.72 -2.15
C ILE A 60 8.49 11.23 -1.87
N LEU A 61 7.30 11.79 -1.66
CA LEU A 61 7.10 13.07 -0.98
C LEU A 61 6.60 12.78 0.45
N PRO A 62 7.47 12.87 1.47
CA PRO A 62 7.13 12.50 2.83
C PRO A 62 5.84 13.17 3.32
N PHE A 63 4.94 12.35 3.88
CA PHE A 63 3.63 12.78 4.39
C PHE A 63 2.65 13.33 3.34
N MET A 64 2.99 13.24 2.06
CA MET A 64 2.18 13.74 0.95
C MET A 64 1.84 12.64 -0.04
N GLU A 65 2.81 12.02 -0.71
CA GLU A 65 2.54 11.03 -1.75
C GLU A 65 3.73 10.12 -2.01
N PHE A 66 3.46 8.95 -2.55
CA PHE A 66 4.44 8.04 -3.10
C PHE A 66 3.72 7.00 -3.97
N HIS A 67 4.46 6.28 -4.79
CA HIS A 67 3.91 5.20 -5.58
C HIS A 67 4.86 4.02 -5.71
N PHE A 68 4.26 2.85 -5.86
CA PHE A 68 4.90 1.59 -6.19
C PHE A 68 4.64 1.29 -7.65
N VAL A 69 5.69 0.92 -8.39
CA VAL A 69 5.60 0.43 -9.77
C VAL A 69 6.08 -1.01 -9.87
N ASP A 70 5.58 -1.76 -10.84
CA ASP A 70 6.09 -3.09 -11.15
C ASP A 70 7.38 -3.06 -12.00
N GLU A 71 7.80 -4.23 -12.50
CA GLU A 71 8.99 -4.35 -13.36
C GLU A 71 8.86 -3.63 -14.71
N ASN A 72 7.64 -3.46 -15.22
CA ASN A 72 7.32 -2.76 -16.46
C ASN A 72 7.15 -1.24 -16.25
N LYS A 73 7.33 -0.76 -15.02
CA LYS A 73 7.04 0.61 -14.57
C LYS A 73 5.55 0.98 -14.66
N GLU A 74 4.68 -0.02 -14.63
CA GLU A 74 3.25 0.19 -14.50
C GLU A 74 2.92 0.47 -13.03
N GLU A 75 1.99 1.38 -12.78
CA GLU A 75 1.64 1.82 -11.43
C GLU A 75 0.87 0.70 -10.71
N PHE A 76 1.53 0.07 -9.73
CA PHE A 76 0.91 -0.96 -8.89
C PHE A 76 0.00 -0.33 -7.84
N ALA A 77 0.52 0.67 -7.11
CA ALA A 77 -0.25 1.40 -6.13
C ALA A 77 0.32 2.80 -5.90
N ALA A 78 -0.51 3.84 -6.04
CA ALA A 78 -0.17 5.21 -5.72
C ALA A 78 -0.99 5.75 -4.55
N PHE A 79 -0.28 6.43 -3.65
CA PHE A 79 -0.82 6.98 -2.42
C PHE A 79 -0.69 8.50 -2.44
N ARG A 80 -1.77 9.18 -2.06
CA ARG A 80 -1.74 10.63 -1.79
C ARG A 80 -2.49 10.95 -0.51
N LEU A 81 -1.94 11.86 0.27
CA LEU A 81 -2.42 12.30 1.57
C LEU A 81 -2.70 13.79 1.50
N LYS A 82 -3.80 14.20 2.12
CA LYS A 82 -4.17 15.60 2.26
C LYS A 82 -4.64 15.85 3.68
N GLU A 83 -4.11 16.90 4.30
CA GLU A 83 -4.64 17.42 5.57
C GLU A 83 -5.85 18.31 5.27
N GLU A 84 -6.98 17.99 5.88
CA GLU A 84 -8.22 18.77 5.84
C GLU A 84 -8.74 18.90 7.29
N THR A 85 -9.99 18.53 7.58
CA THR A 85 -10.48 18.37 8.97
C THR A 85 -9.94 17.11 9.66
N GLY A 86 -9.23 16.27 8.90
CA GLY A 86 -8.52 15.06 9.31
C GLY A 86 -7.48 14.72 8.24
N ILE A 87 -7.08 13.45 8.16
CA ILE A 87 -6.18 13.00 7.08
C ILE A 87 -7.01 12.25 6.05
N ARG A 88 -7.09 12.81 4.84
CA ARG A 88 -7.70 12.14 3.70
C ARG A 88 -6.62 11.36 2.95
N VAL A 89 -6.88 10.08 2.70
CA VAL A 89 -6.00 9.19 1.93
C VAL A 89 -6.67 8.87 0.61
N PHE A 90 -5.94 9.05 -0.47
CA PHE A 90 -6.29 8.63 -1.81
C PHE A 90 -5.39 7.45 -2.17
N LEU A 91 -6.01 6.37 -2.64
CA LEU A 91 -5.33 5.18 -3.14
C LEU A 91 -5.77 4.97 -4.58
N LYS A 92 -4.79 4.87 -5.48
CA LYS A 92 -5.00 4.41 -6.85
C LYS A 92 -4.31 3.05 -6.98
N SER A 93 -5.12 2.01 -7.16
CA SER A 93 -4.68 0.62 -7.30
C SER A 93 -5.85 -0.17 -7.90
N GLU A 94 -5.57 -1.10 -8.81
CA GLU A 94 -6.62 -1.99 -9.33
C GLU A 94 -7.06 -2.99 -8.26
N GLY A 95 -8.37 -3.21 -8.09
CA GLY A 95 -8.94 -4.20 -7.16
C GLY A 95 -8.86 -3.91 -5.65
N PHE A 96 -8.02 -2.96 -5.21
CA PHE A 96 -7.77 -2.70 -3.77
C PHE A 96 -8.37 -1.38 -3.25
N SER A 97 -9.18 -0.66 -4.02
CA SER A 97 -9.80 0.61 -3.59
C SER A 97 -10.67 0.47 -2.34
N ASP A 98 -11.34 -0.68 -2.17
CA ASP A 98 -12.20 -0.97 -1.01
C ASP A 98 -11.40 -1.25 0.28
N SER A 99 -10.07 -1.34 0.21
CA SER A 99 -9.21 -1.59 1.37
C SER A 99 -9.03 -0.36 2.25
N LEU A 100 -9.42 0.84 1.80
CA LEU A 100 -9.31 2.08 2.58
C LEU A 100 -10.14 2.07 3.88
N GLU A 101 -11.25 1.33 3.93
CA GLU A 101 -12.03 1.17 5.17
C GLU A 101 -11.23 0.43 6.26
N LYS A 102 -10.44 -0.58 5.85
CA LYS A 102 -9.54 -1.31 6.76
C LYS A 102 -8.40 -0.43 7.24
N LEU A 103 -7.83 0.41 6.35
CA LEU A 103 -6.83 1.40 6.73
C LEU A 103 -7.38 2.35 7.80
N LYS A 104 -8.60 2.85 7.59
CA LYS A 104 -9.26 3.72 8.56
C LYS A 104 -9.42 3.01 9.91
N ALA A 105 -9.96 1.80 9.92
CA ALA A 105 -10.11 1.00 11.14
C ALA A 105 -8.76 0.74 11.85
N LEU A 106 -7.69 0.44 11.09
CA LEU A 106 -6.35 0.22 11.63
C LEU A 106 -5.77 1.49 12.29
N VAL A 107 -5.96 2.65 11.66
CA VAL A 107 -5.46 3.93 12.17
C VAL A 107 -6.31 4.48 13.31
N GLU A 108 -7.61 4.19 13.36
CA GLU A 108 -8.50 4.68 14.42
C GLU A 108 -8.51 3.77 15.66
N LYS A 109 -8.14 2.49 15.53
CA LYS A 109 -7.92 1.60 16.68
C LYS A 109 -6.84 2.19 17.61
N LYS A 110 -7.20 2.36 18.88
CA LYS A 110 -6.34 2.87 19.96
C LYS A 110 -5.33 1.83 20.41
#